data_AF-A0A953EGM2-F1
#
_entry.id   AF-A0A953EGM2-F1
#
_cell.length_a   1.000
_cell.length_b   1.000
_cell.length_c   1.000
_cell.angle_alpha   90.00
_cell.angle_beta   90.00
_cell.angle_gamma   90.00
#
_symmetry.space_group_name_H-M   'P 1'
#
loop_
_entity.id
_entity.type
_entity.pdbx_description
1 polymer ?
#
loop_
_entity_poly.entity_id
_entity_poly.type
_entity_poly.pdbx_seq_one_letter_code
_entity_poly.pdbx_strand_id
1 'polypeptide(L)'
;MAFPARRLHRPALRRPAAFGLPGAALALGLAGAAGLAQAQDMPTQIGKCVETTIAHVGTRLLDGRTGAPIPGSGSAVAFANHGAQVSYEEVPEITRSRAGDPVRLCLVSVPRNCPPGDDRGRVYRTTNLRTHESWTLPDSQHSCGGA
;
A
#
# COMPACT_ATOMS: atom_id res chain seq x y z
N MET A 1 55.63 20.72 14.76
CA MET A 1 55.82 22.09 15.29
C MET A 1 54.54 22.48 15.99
N ALA A 2 54.63 22.72 17.31
CA ALA A 2 53.50 22.87 18.22
C ALA A 2 52.96 24.30 18.22
N PHE A 3 51.65 24.46 18.08
CA PHE A 3 50.96 25.75 18.23
C PHE A 3 50.67 26.01 19.73
N PRO A 4 50.94 27.22 20.25
CA PRO A 4 50.72 27.53 21.66
C PRO A 4 49.24 27.78 21.96
N ALA A 5 48.78 27.22 23.08
CA ALA A 5 47.44 27.43 23.62
C ALA A 5 47.27 28.88 24.11
N ARG A 6 46.32 29.62 23.52
CA ARG A 6 45.91 30.95 24.02
C ARG A 6 44.92 30.79 25.16
N ARG A 7 45.31 31.26 26.36
CA ARG A 7 44.40 31.51 27.49
C ARG A 7 43.43 32.62 27.12
N LEU A 8 42.15 32.29 27.01
CA LEU A 8 41.08 33.29 26.93
C LEU A 8 40.72 33.74 28.35
N HIS A 9 40.90 35.04 28.59
CA HIS A 9 40.44 35.74 29.79
C HIS A 9 38.91 35.64 29.91
N ARG A 10 38.42 35.31 31.11
CA ARG A 10 37.00 35.38 31.47
C ARG A 10 36.63 36.83 31.81
N PRO A 11 35.70 37.48 31.07
CA PRO A 11 35.17 38.76 31.51
C PRO A 11 34.09 38.56 32.59
N ALA A 12 34.07 39.49 33.54
CA ALA A 12 33.21 39.49 34.71
C ALA A 12 31.71 39.53 34.35
N LEU A 13 30.93 38.70 35.04
CA LEU A 13 29.47 38.67 34.99
C LEU A 13 28.88 39.98 35.54
N ARG A 14 28.28 40.78 34.67
CA ARG A 14 27.34 41.84 35.05
C ARG A 14 25.93 41.25 35.11
N ARG A 15 25.27 41.37 36.25
CA ARG A 15 23.85 41.04 36.44
C ARG A 15 22.97 42.16 35.89
N PRO A 16 22.08 41.93 34.91
CA PRO A 16 21.04 42.88 34.58
C PRO A 16 19.82 42.68 35.50
N ALA A 17 19.27 43.81 35.92
CA ALA A 17 18.10 43.96 36.76
C ALA A 17 16.84 43.37 36.09
N ALA A 18 15.94 42.86 36.92
CA ALA A 18 14.61 42.41 36.53
C ALA A 18 13.81 43.56 35.92
N PHE A 19 13.35 43.39 34.68
CA PHE A 19 12.39 44.25 34.02
C PHE A 19 11.35 43.38 33.29
N GLY A 20 10.09 43.55 33.70
CA GLY A 20 8.87 43.52 32.89
C GLY A 20 8.64 42.38 31.89
N LEU A 21 7.64 41.54 32.20
CA LEU A 21 6.88 40.73 31.23
C LEU A 21 6.35 41.62 30.08
N PRO A 22 6.35 41.13 28.83
CA PRO A 22 5.07 40.64 28.31
C PRO A 22 5.17 39.40 27.40
N GLY A 23 4.10 38.62 27.39
CA GLY A 23 3.67 37.86 26.21
C GLY A 23 4.41 36.56 25.93
N ALA A 24 3.98 35.47 26.56
CA ALA A 24 4.21 34.13 26.03
C ALA A 24 3.47 34.00 24.68
N ALA A 25 4.17 34.20 23.57
CA ALA A 25 3.69 33.76 22.27
C ALA A 25 3.77 32.23 22.21
N LEU A 26 2.64 31.59 22.52
CA LEU A 26 2.45 30.15 22.35
C LEU A 26 2.47 29.85 20.85
N ALA A 27 3.61 29.42 20.33
CA ALA A 27 3.69 28.88 18.97
C ALA A 27 2.99 27.50 18.97
N LEU A 28 1.71 27.46 18.59
CA LEU A 28 1.03 26.21 18.26
C LEU A 28 1.62 25.66 16.95
N GLY A 29 2.67 24.86 17.07
CA GLY A 29 3.12 24.01 15.97
C GLY A 29 2.10 22.89 15.75
N LEU A 30 1.23 23.05 14.75
CA LEU A 30 0.46 21.93 14.18
C LEU A 30 1.40 21.05 13.37
N ALA A 31 2.12 20.16 14.05
CA ALA A 31 2.75 19.01 13.42
C ALA A 31 1.63 18.06 12.96
N GLY A 32 1.16 18.24 11.72
CA GLY A 32 0.28 17.30 11.07
C GLY A 32 0.99 15.96 10.93
N ALA A 33 0.61 14.98 11.75
CA ALA A 33 0.98 13.60 11.51
C ALA A 33 0.31 13.16 10.20
N ALA A 34 1.07 13.17 9.10
CA ALA A 34 0.71 12.42 7.92
C ALA A 34 0.73 10.94 8.32
N GLY A 35 -0.41 10.44 8.78
CA GLY A 35 -0.59 9.03 9.08
C GLY A 35 -0.28 8.24 7.82
N LEU A 36 0.73 7.36 7.89
CA LEU A 36 0.91 6.33 6.89
C LEU A 36 -0.40 5.53 6.89
N ALA A 37 -1.21 5.72 5.84
CA ALA A 37 -2.42 4.95 5.65
C ALA A 37 -2.00 3.48 5.58
N GLN A 38 -2.21 2.74 6.67
CA GLN A 38 -2.00 1.30 6.67
C GLN A 38 -2.95 0.73 5.63
N ALA A 39 -2.39 -0.01 4.68
CA ALA A 39 -3.16 -0.70 3.67
C ALA A 39 -4.18 -1.59 4.41
N GLN A 40 -5.45 -1.23 4.34
CA GLN A 40 -6.51 -1.94 5.04
C GLN A 40 -6.66 -3.35 4.43
N ASP A 41 -6.91 -4.34 5.28
CA ASP A 41 -7.06 -5.73 4.86
C ASP A 41 -8.14 -5.92 3.77
N MET A 42 -8.04 -7.03 3.04
CA MET A 42 -9.04 -7.38 2.03
C MET A 42 -10.44 -7.50 2.65
N PRO A 43 -11.50 -6.95 2.01
CA PRO A 43 -12.84 -6.99 2.56
C PRO A 43 -13.36 -8.43 2.58
N THR A 44 -13.90 -8.85 3.72
CA THR A 44 -14.39 -10.23 3.93
C THR A 44 -15.91 -10.35 3.89
N GLN A 45 -16.63 -9.23 3.78
CA GLN A 45 -18.08 -9.17 3.67
C GLN A 45 -18.51 -8.69 2.28
N ILE A 46 -19.45 -9.40 1.66
CA ILE A 46 -19.97 -9.04 0.33
C ILE A 46 -20.50 -7.60 0.35
N GLY A 47 -20.13 -6.81 -0.66
CA GLY A 47 -20.49 -5.40 -0.79
C GLY A 47 -19.58 -4.43 -0.04
N LYS A 48 -18.68 -4.91 0.84
CA LYS A 48 -17.66 -4.05 1.45
C LYS A 48 -16.52 -3.81 0.46
N CYS A 49 -16.00 -2.60 0.52
CA CYS A 49 -14.91 -2.14 -0.31
C CYS A 49 -13.77 -1.58 0.53
N VAL A 50 -12.57 -1.64 -0.03
CA VAL A 50 -11.36 -1.03 0.50
C VAL A 50 -10.64 -0.29 -0.63
N GLU A 51 -9.94 0.79 -0.29
CA GLU A 51 -9.02 1.45 -1.21
C GLU A 51 -7.58 1.09 -0.86
N THR A 52 -6.78 0.83 -1.88
CA THR A 52 -5.36 0.46 -1.77
C THR A 52 -4.65 0.84 -3.06
N THR A 53 -3.41 0.38 -3.25
CA THR A 53 -2.68 0.52 -4.51
C THR A 53 -2.31 -0.82 -5.11
N ILE A 54 -2.11 -0.83 -6.43
CA ILE A 54 -1.49 -1.97 -7.12
C ILE A 54 -0.02 -2.06 -6.70
N ALA A 55 0.39 -3.21 -6.18
CA ALA A 55 1.77 -3.52 -5.90
C ALA A 55 2.50 -4.03 -7.15
N HIS A 56 1.86 -4.88 -7.95
CA HIS A 56 2.45 -5.49 -9.13
C HIS A 56 1.39 -5.88 -10.17
N VAL A 57 1.75 -5.82 -11.46
CA VAL A 57 0.97 -6.33 -12.59
C VAL A 57 1.87 -7.26 -13.41
N GLY A 58 1.36 -8.41 -13.83
CA GLY A 58 2.10 -9.33 -14.69
C GLY A 58 1.22 -10.40 -15.34
N THR A 59 1.89 -11.41 -15.89
CA THR A 59 1.23 -12.59 -16.46
C THR A 59 0.84 -13.58 -15.36
N ARG A 60 -0.15 -14.44 -15.62
CA ARG A 60 -0.54 -15.50 -14.68
C ARG A 60 0.61 -16.43 -14.35
N LEU A 61 1.36 -16.84 -15.37
CA LEU A 61 2.50 -17.75 -15.21
C LEU A 61 3.81 -17.04 -15.47
N LEU A 62 4.83 -17.47 -14.72
CA LEU A 62 6.23 -17.15 -14.95
C LEU A 62 6.96 -18.43 -15.35
N ASP A 63 7.98 -18.30 -16.18
CA ASP A 63 8.87 -19.40 -16.52
C ASP A 63 9.62 -19.87 -15.26
N GLY A 64 9.54 -21.17 -14.96
CA GLY A 64 10.06 -21.72 -13.71
C GLY A 64 11.59 -21.74 -13.61
N ARG A 65 12.33 -21.47 -14.68
CA ARG A 65 13.81 -21.41 -14.68
C ARG A 65 14.33 -19.99 -14.63
N THR A 66 13.67 -19.08 -15.33
CA THR A 66 14.14 -17.71 -15.56
C THR A 66 13.36 -16.68 -14.75
N GLY A 67 12.16 -17.01 -14.27
CA GLY A 67 11.22 -16.07 -13.67
C GLY A 67 10.61 -15.09 -14.68
N ALA A 68 10.85 -15.26 -15.98
CA ALA A 68 10.31 -14.38 -17.01
C ALA A 68 8.78 -14.54 -17.15
N PRO A 69 8.04 -13.46 -17.43
CA PRO A 69 6.62 -13.55 -17.77
C PRO A 69 6.37 -14.48 -18.95
N ILE A 70 5.33 -15.32 -18.89
CA ILE A 70 4.88 -16.14 -20.03
C ILE A 70 3.72 -15.40 -20.73
N PRO A 71 3.94 -14.81 -21.93
CA PRO A 71 2.88 -14.12 -22.68
C PRO A 71 1.72 -15.06 -23.01
N GLY A 72 0.49 -14.57 -23.04
CA GLY A 72 -0.70 -15.37 -23.32
C GLY A 72 -1.11 -16.33 -22.20
N SER A 73 -0.38 -16.39 -21.07
CA SER A 73 -0.74 -17.28 -19.96
C SER A 73 -1.93 -16.79 -19.12
N GLY A 74 -2.33 -15.54 -19.31
CA GLY A 74 -3.36 -14.84 -18.54
C GLY A 74 -2.80 -13.67 -17.73
N SER A 75 -3.61 -13.13 -16.84
CA SER A 75 -3.29 -11.92 -16.06
C SER A 75 -3.12 -12.22 -14.57
N ALA A 76 -2.17 -11.53 -13.93
CA ALA A 76 -2.04 -11.50 -12.48
C ALA A 76 -1.85 -10.05 -12.00
N VAL A 77 -2.50 -9.71 -10.89
CA VAL A 77 -2.34 -8.42 -10.21
C VAL A 77 -2.24 -8.66 -8.70
N ALA A 78 -1.31 -7.96 -8.06
CA ALA A 78 -1.15 -7.97 -6.60
C ALA A 78 -1.34 -6.55 -6.06
N PHE A 79 -1.89 -6.44 -4.85
CA PHE A 79 -2.24 -5.20 -4.18
C PHE A 79 -1.40 -4.98 -2.92
N ALA A 80 -1.25 -3.73 -2.50
CA ALA A 80 -0.42 -3.36 -1.36
C ALA A 80 -0.96 -3.87 0.00
N ASN A 81 -2.23 -4.27 0.06
CA ASN A 81 -2.86 -4.91 1.23
C ASN A 81 -2.84 -6.45 1.15
N HIS A 82 -1.84 -7.02 0.47
CA HIS A 82 -1.62 -8.45 0.31
C HIS A 82 -2.70 -9.23 -0.45
N GLY A 83 -3.70 -8.55 -1.00
CA GLY A 83 -4.64 -9.15 -1.95
C GLY A 83 -3.98 -9.44 -3.30
N ALA A 84 -4.54 -10.40 -4.03
CA ALA A 84 -4.20 -10.66 -5.42
C ALA A 84 -5.44 -11.02 -6.22
N GLN A 85 -5.36 -10.94 -7.54
CA GLN A 85 -6.34 -11.49 -8.46
C GLN A 85 -5.66 -12.11 -9.66
N VAL A 86 -6.31 -13.11 -10.25
CA VAL A 86 -5.75 -13.88 -11.35
C VAL A 86 -6.82 -14.26 -12.37
N SER A 87 -6.42 -14.29 -13.63
CA SER A 87 -7.23 -14.75 -14.76
C SER A 87 -6.40 -15.63 -15.68
N TYR A 88 -7.02 -16.63 -16.29
CA TYR A 88 -6.42 -17.40 -17.38
C TYR A 88 -6.42 -16.60 -18.70
N GLU A 89 -7.26 -15.57 -18.78
CA GLU A 89 -7.34 -14.66 -19.91
C GLU A 89 -6.46 -13.42 -19.69
N GLU A 90 -6.02 -12.81 -20.78
CA GLU A 90 -5.42 -11.48 -20.76
C GLU A 90 -6.53 -10.44 -20.57
N VAL A 91 -6.45 -9.67 -19.49
CA VAL A 91 -7.46 -8.69 -19.08
C VAL A 91 -6.90 -7.31 -19.43
N PRO A 92 -7.41 -6.65 -20.48
CA PRO A 92 -6.83 -5.41 -20.99
C PRO A 92 -6.77 -4.28 -19.96
N GLU A 93 -7.72 -4.23 -19.04
CA GLU A 93 -7.80 -3.26 -17.93
C GLU A 93 -6.62 -3.45 -16.95
N ILE A 94 -6.20 -4.70 -16.73
CA ILE A 94 -5.02 -5.02 -15.93
C ILE A 94 -3.76 -4.65 -16.71
N THR A 95 -3.69 -4.97 -18.00
CA THR A 95 -2.54 -4.62 -18.86
C THR A 95 -2.30 -3.11 -18.94
N ARG A 96 -3.35 -2.29 -18.89
CA ARG A 96 -3.26 -0.81 -18.86
C ARG A 96 -3.01 -0.23 -17.46
N SER A 97 -3.07 -1.07 -16.43
CA SER A 97 -2.77 -0.72 -15.05
C SER A 97 -1.26 -0.84 -14.76
N ARG A 98 -0.81 -0.23 -13.67
CA ARG A 98 0.60 -0.28 -13.24
C ARG A 98 0.74 -0.20 -11.73
N ALA A 99 1.92 -0.58 -11.23
CA ALA A 99 2.26 -0.42 -9.82
C ALA A 99 2.09 1.04 -9.37
N GLY A 100 1.55 1.23 -8.17
CA GLY A 100 1.21 2.52 -7.58
C GLY A 100 -0.16 3.06 -7.96
N ASP A 101 -0.88 2.47 -8.92
CA ASP A 101 -2.23 2.93 -9.27
C ASP A 101 -3.18 2.76 -8.08
N PRO A 102 -3.93 3.82 -7.70
CA PRO A 102 -4.97 3.71 -6.68
C PRO A 102 -6.11 2.84 -7.20
N VAL A 103 -6.58 1.90 -6.39
CA VAL A 103 -7.68 0.99 -6.73
C VAL A 103 -8.70 0.93 -5.61
N ARG A 104 -9.95 0.68 -5.98
CA ARG A 104 -11.02 0.27 -5.07
C ARG A 104 -11.34 -1.20 -5.30
N LEU A 105 -11.22 -2.00 -4.25
CA LEU A 105 -11.50 -3.44 -4.24
C LEU A 105 -12.79 -3.69 -3.47
N CYS A 106 -13.79 -4.32 -4.09
CA CYS A 106 -15.06 -4.66 -3.46
C CYS A 106 -15.30 -6.17 -3.54
N LEU A 107 -15.58 -6.83 -2.41
CA LEU A 107 -15.93 -8.25 -2.41
C LEU A 107 -17.32 -8.43 -3.03
N VAL A 108 -17.44 -9.28 -4.06
CA VAL A 108 -18.71 -9.53 -4.77
C VAL A 108 -19.21 -10.96 -4.63
N SER A 109 -18.33 -11.94 -4.37
CA SER A 109 -18.73 -13.33 -4.17
C SER A 109 -17.79 -14.06 -3.21
N VAL A 110 -18.36 -14.92 -2.37
CA VAL A 110 -17.63 -15.86 -1.50
C VAL A 110 -18.05 -17.28 -1.90
N PRO A 111 -17.10 -18.18 -2.18
CA PRO A 111 -17.42 -19.55 -2.55
C PRO A 111 -18.12 -20.29 -1.41
N ARG A 112 -18.90 -21.31 -1.76
CA ARG A 112 -19.71 -22.11 -0.83
C ARG A 112 -19.14 -23.53 -0.73
N ASN A 113 -19.48 -24.23 0.35
CA ASN A 113 -19.09 -25.62 0.59
C ASN A 113 -17.56 -25.83 0.62
N CYS A 114 -16.82 -24.83 1.10
CA CYS A 114 -15.38 -24.93 1.25
C CYS A 114 -15.00 -25.80 2.44
N PRO A 115 -13.90 -26.59 2.35
CA PRO A 115 -13.31 -27.22 3.51
C PRO A 115 -12.95 -26.19 4.60
N PRO A 116 -12.96 -26.57 5.89
CA PRO A 116 -12.55 -25.67 6.96
C PRO A 116 -11.14 -25.11 6.72
N GLY A 117 -11.02 -23.78 6.65
CA GLY A 117 -9.76 -23.05 6.45
C GLY A 117 -9.35 -22.81 4.99
N ASP A 118 -10.10 -23.32 4.00
CA ASP A 118 -9.86 -22.98 2.58
C ASP A 118 -10.78 -21.83 2.15
N ASP A 119 -10.26 -20.61 2.23
CA ASP A 119 -10.96 -19.37 1.87
C ASP A 119 -10.75 -18.93 0.41
N ARG A 120 -10.04 -19.73 -0.40
CA ARG A 120 -9.66 -19.38 -1.77
C ARG A 120 -10.86 -19.27 -2.69
N GLY A 121 -10.77 -18.39 -3.70
CA GLY A 121 -11.76 -18.25 -4.75
C GLY A 121 -12.80 -17.16 -4.46
N ARG A 122 -12.53 -16.26 -3.51
CA ARG A 122 -13.34 -15.06 -3.33
C ARG A 122 -13.17 -14.18 -4.55
N VAL A 123 -14.28 -13.63 -5.04
CA VAL A 123 -14.28 -12.79 -6.24
C VAL A 123 -14.44 -11.34 -5.82
N TYR A 124 -13.53 -10.50 -6.31
CA TYR A 124 -13.55 -9.07 -6.05
C TYR A 124 -13.78 -8.33 -7.37
N ARG A 125 -14.55 -7.25 -7.31
CA ARG A 125 -14.54 -6.23 -8.35
C ARG A 125 -13.50 -5.18 -7.98
N THR A 126 -12.62 -4.89 -8.92
CA THR A 126 -11.56 -3.90 -8.75
C THR A 126 -11.78 -2.79 -9.76
N THR A 127 -11.73 -1.55 -9.29
CA THR A 127 -11.76 -0.37 -10.14
C THR A 127 -10.45 0.37 -9.97
N ASN A 128 -9.69 0.53 -11.05
CA ASN A 128 -8.53 1.39 -11.07
C ASN A 128 -9.00 2.84 -11.12
N LEU A 129 -8.68 3.61 -10.08
CA LEU A 129 -9.15 4.99 -9.91
C LEU A 129 -8.39 5.99 -10.79
N ARG A 130 -7.27 5.58 -11.39
CA ARG A 130 -6.56 6.36 -12.42
C ARG A 130 -7.15 6.18 -13.81
N THR A 131 -7.42 4.94 -14.21
CA THR A 131 -7.97 4.64 -15.57
C THR A 131 -9.49 4.66 -15.62
N HIS A 132 -10.15 4.56 -14.47
CA HIS A 132 -11.58 4.32 -14.30
C HIS A 132 -12.08 2.98 -14.87
N GLU A 133 -11.15 2.09 -15.21
CA GLU A 133 -11.47 0.76 -15.73
C GLU A 133 -11.68 -0.21 -14.58
N SER A 134 -12.45 -1.27 -14.83
CA SER A 134 -12.78 -2.26 -13.80
C SER A 134 -12.69 -3.67 -14.34
N TRP A 135 -12.30 -4.59 -13.46
CA TRP A 135 -12.32 -6.03 -13.70
C TRP A 135 -12.92 -6.76 -12.50
N THR A 136 -13.43 -7.98 -12.71
CA THR A 136 -14.00 -8.81 -11.65
C THR A 136 -13.38 -10.20 -11.73
N LEU A 137 -12.50 -10.52 -10.79
CA LEU A 137 -11.67 -11.72 -10.82
C LEU A 137 -11.56 -12.39 -9.44
N PRO A 138 -11.31 -13.71 -9.40
CA PRO A 138 -11.03 -14.41 -8.16
C PRO A 138 -9.65 -14.05 -7.60
N ASP A 139 -9.49 -14.21 -6.29
CA ASP A 139 -8.22 -14.08 -5.58
C ASP A 139 -7.30 -15.29 -5.69
N SER A 140 -7.76 -16.35 -6.36
CA SER A 140 -7.02 -17.59 -6.56
C SER A 140 -7.32 -18.19 -7.93
N GLN A 141 -6.36 -18.95 -8.46
CA GLN A 141 -6.51 -19.65 -9.75
C GLN A 141 -7.59 -20.74 -9.67
N HIS A 142 -7.75 -21.31 -8.48
CA HIS A 142 -8.71 -22.39 -8.21
C HIS A 142 -9.63 -21.96 -7.08
N SER A 143 -10.89 -22.39 -7.14
CA SER A 143 -11.82 -22.21 -6.02
C SER A 143 -11.45 -23.11 -4.85
N CYS A 144 -12.04 -22.87 -3.69
CA CYS A 144 -11.86 -23.71 -2.51
C CYS A 144 -12.25 -25.18 -2.80
N GLY A 145 -11.62 -26.12 -2.08
CA GLY A 145 -11.97 -27.54 -2.16
C GLY A 145 -11.27 -28.34 -3.27
N GLY A 146 -10.37 -27.73 -4.04
CA GLY A 146 -9.54 -28.47 -5.01
C GLY A 146 -8.67 -27.58 -5.89
N ALA A 147 -8.01 -28.21 -6.86
CA ALA A 147 -7.33 -27.58 -8.00
C ALA A 147 -7.81 -28.27 -9.28
#